data_AF-A0A7R9PRE0-F1
#
_entry.id   AF-A0A7R9PRE0-F1
#
_cell.length_a   1.000
_cell.length_b   1.000
_cell.length_c   1.000
_cell.angle_alpha   90.00
_cell.angle_beta   90.00
_cell.angle_gamma   90.00
#
_symmetry.space_group_name_H-M   'P 1'
#
loop_
_entity.id
_entity.type
_entity.pdbx_description
1 polymer ?
#
loop_
_entity_poly.entity_id
_entity_poly.type
_entity_poly.pdbx_seq_one_letter_code
_entity_poly.pdbx_strand_id
1 'polypeptide(L)'
;MAPDVTSCHGDNLMMNGSMSQRGETPENSLLDPINNNHSPKSLVYPEPQYPEWKPEIIWLNTISITILHLVAVYAVLTASFQVLLPTYVWGESIPVPFPAFQNTIFDWVRDHRVHHKFSETNADPHNSNRGFFFAHVGWLMTRKHPEVIRRGQQLDMSDVVNDPVVAFHHKYFTSLKLLFCFFLPIMIPPFLWGESWSNSIMAIGVVRYVLSLNFTWLVNSAAHLWGNKPYDKRINPAENRMVALVAMGEGWHNYHHVFPWDYKAAELGNYSLNVTTFFLDLFAKIGWAYDLKCPSQDLVRRVIERNGDGSHPEWGCHPQEVPEEEDQLMVVKNPSCETTMKRLNGSCNQEDCPPDSVREVPEEVARCSGEVELRDKKHQ
;
A
#
# COMPACT_ATOMS: atom_id res chain seq x y z
N MET A 1 -27.04 44.07 -3.82
CA MET A 1 -27.65 44.05 -5.17
C MET A 1 -27.72 42.60 -5.62
N ALA A 2 -28.91 42.01 -5.51
CA ALA A 2 -29.33 40.78 -6.21
C ALA A 2 -29.83 41.18 -7.63
N PRO A 3 -30.21 40.28 -8.58
CA PRO A 3 -30.96 39.02 -8.39
C PRO A 3 -30.32 37.81 -9.13
N ASP A 4 -30.57 36.53 -8.85
CA ASP A 4 -31.79 35.69 -8.73
C ASP A 4 -32.61 35.53 -10.03
N VAL A 5 -32.59 34.34 -10.63
CA VAL A 5 -33.64 33.86 -11.56
C VAL A 5 -33.81 32.35 -11.41
N THR A 6 -34.94 31.96 -10.82
CA THR A 6 -35.63 30.68 -10.93
C THR A 6 -36.75 30.73 -11.99
N SER A 7 -37.24 29.54 -12.36
CA SER A 7 -38.56 29.21 -12.98
C SER A 7 -38.56 29.01 -14.50
N CYS A 8 -39.42 28.24 -15.16
CA CYS A 8 -40.32 27.10 -14.89
C CYS A 8 -41.12 26.85 -16.21
N HIS A 9 -41.70 25.65 -16.37
CA HIS A 9 -42.77 25.24 -17.33
C HIS A 9 -42.36 25.03 -18.80
N GLY A 10 -42.93 24.08 -19.56
CA GLY A 10 -44.03 23.14 -19.33
C GLY A 10 -44.45 22.48 -20.66
N ASP A 11 -44.96 21.26 -20.55
CA ASP A 11 -46.03 20.62 -21.33
C ASP A 11 -45.92 20.27 -22.84
N ASN A 12 -46.12 18.95 -23.08
CA ASN A 12 -47.24 18.33 -23.84
C ASN A 12 -46.99 17.63 -25.20
N LEU A 13 -47.53 16.38 -25.25
CA LEU A 13 -48.26 15.70 -26.37
C LEU A 13 -47.40 15.17 -27.55
N MET A 14 -47.61 14.03 -28.22
CA MET A 14 -48.70 13.03 -28.42
C MET A 14 -48.07 11.82 -29.18
N MET A 15 -48.43 10.55 -28.90
CA MET A 15 -49.28 9.63 -29.71
C MET A 15 -48.57 8.36 -30.23
N ASN A 16 -49.09 7.23 -29.74
CA ASN A 16 -49.40 5.92 -30.35
C ASN A 16 -48.81 5.50 -31.71
N GLY A 17 -48.38 4.22 -31.74
CA GLY A 17 -48.28 3.40 -32.94
C GLY A 17 -48.21 1.91 -32.61
N SER A 18 -49.36 1.28 -32.39
CA SER A 18 -49.54 -0.18 -32.28
C SER A 18 -49.51 -0.84 -33.65
N MET A 19 -48.84 -1.99 -33.79
CA MET A 19 -49.15 -2.95 -34.86
C MET A 19 -49.00 -4.38 -34.35
N SER A 20 -50.13 -5.09 -34.33
CA SER A 20 -50.26 -6.51 -34.01
C SER A 20 -50.11 -7.32 -35.29
N GLN A 21 -49.47 -8.50 -35.22
CA GLN A 21 -49.89 -9.66 -35.99
C GLN A 21 -49.79 -10.95 -35.15
N ARG A 22 -50.90 -11.70 -35.18
CA ARG A 22 -51.15 -13.08 -34.75
C ARG A 22 -50.15 -14.00 -35.49
N GLY A 23 -49.68 -15.15 -35.01
CA GLY A 23 -50.24 -16.18 -34.13
C GLY A 23 -50.22 -17.49 -34.92
N GLU A 24 -49.54 -18.53 -34.44
CA GLU A 24 -49.75 -19.95 -34.79
C GLU A 24 -48.81 -20.87 -33.98
N THR A 25 -49.39 -21.89 -33.34
CA THR A 25 -48.75 -23.13 -32.86
C THR A 25 -49.42 -24.26 -33.63
N PRO A 26 -48.75 -25.39 -33.98
CA PRO A 26 -48.70 -26.50 -33.01
C PRO A 26 -47.53 -27.51 -33.15
N GLU A 27 -47.45 -28.36 -32.12
CA GLU A 27 -47.12 -29.80 -32.16
C GLU A 27 -45.69 -30.34 -31.95
N ASN A 28 -45.67 -31.26 -30.97
CA ASN A 28 -44.67 -32.27 -30.65
C ASN A 28 -44.07 -32.96 -31.87
N SER A 29 -42.74 -33.05 -31.94
CA SER A 29 -42.09 -34.18 -32.57
C SER A 29 -40.77 -34.53 -31.86
N LEU A 30 -40.75 -35.80 -31.42
CA LEU A 30 -39.61 -36.72 -31.40
C LEU A 30 -38.49 -36.49 -30.38
N LEU A 31 -38.53 -37.38 -29.38
CA LEU A 31 -37.43 -37.81 -28.53
C LEU A 31 -36.31 -38.40 -29.40
N ASP A 32 -35.16 -37.73 -29.47
CA ASP A 32 -33.91 -38.35 -29.93
C ASP A 32 -33.01 -38.66 -28.72
N PRO A 33 -32.32 -39.82 -28.70
CA PRO A 33 -31.55 -40.27 -27.55
C PRO A 33 -30.28 -39.45 -27.38
N ILE A 34 -30.04 -39.00 -26.15
CA ILE A 34 -28.85 -38.24 -25.73
C ILE A 34 -27.59 -39.10 -25.94
N ASN A 35 -26.81 -38.74 -26.96
CA ASN A 35 -25.45 -39.23 -27.15
C ASN A 35 -24.51 -38.37 -26.28
N ASN A 36 -24.19 -38.86 -25.08
CA ASN A 36 -23.25 -38.22 -24.15
C ASN A 36 -21.81 -38.41 -24.64
N ASN A 37 -21.32 -37.51 -25.49
CA ASN A 37 -19.89 -37.44 -25.81
C ASN A 37 -19.41 -36.06 -26.31
N HIS A 38 -19.88 -34.98 -25.70
CA HIS A 38 -19.27 -33.66 -25.87
C HIS A 38 -19.15 -32.94 -24.53
N SER A 39 -17.91 -32.84 -24.03
CA SER A 39 -17.55 -31.83 -23.02
C SER A 39 -17.98 -30.46 -23.55
N PRO A 40 -18.68 -29.62 -22.76
CA PRO A 40 -19.09 -28.31 -23.23
C PRO A 40 -17.85 -27.49 -23.53
N LYS A 41 -17.65 -27.13 -24.81
CA LYS A 41 -16.70 -26.08 -25.19
C LYS A 41 -17.11 -24.85 -24.39
N SER A 42 -16.24 -24.39 -23.50
CA SER A 42 -16.44 -23.13 -22.79
C SER A 42 -16.73 -22.05 -23.83
N LEU A 43 -17.91 -21.44 -23.77
CA LEU A 43 -18.23 -20.25 -24.55
C LEU A 43 -17.24 -19.17 -24.12
N VAL A 44 -16.16 -19.01 -24.90
CA VAL A 44 -15.24 -17.88 -24.77
C VAL A 44 -16.01 -16.69 -25.33
N TYR A 45 -16.67 -15.95 -24.44
CA TYR A 45 -17.18 -14.63 -24.81
C TYR A 45 -15.96 -13.76 -25.13
N PRO A 46 -15.90 -13.11 -26.30
CA PRO A 46 -14.86 -12.15 -26.57
C PRO A 46 -14.93 -11.08 -25.48
N GLU A 47 -13.79 -10.80 -24.82
CA GLU A 47 -13.70 -9.67 -23.91
C GLU A 47 -14.17 -8.41 -24.65
N PRO A 48 -15.02 -7.57 -24.03
CA PRO A 48 -15.41 -6.31 -24.63
C PRO A 48 -14.14 -5.50 -24.96
N GLN A 49 -13.87 -5.30 -26.25
CA GLN A 49 -12.81 -4.42 -26.69
C GLN A 49 -13.23 -2.98 -26.41
N TYR A 50 -12.83 -2.47 -25.25
CA TYR A 50 -12.91 -1.05 -24.98
C TYR A 50 -11.97 -0.30 -25.93
N PRO A 51 -12.38 0.87 -26.47
CA PRO A 51 -11.46 1.71 -27.21
C PRO A 51 -10.23 2.01 -26.35
N GLU A 52 -9.04 1.93 -26.96
CA GLU A 52 -7.78 2.22 -26.29
C GLU A 52 -7.87 3.59 -25.60
N TRP A 53 -7.77 3.61 -24.27
CA TRP A 53 -7.90 4.83 -23.51
C TRP A 53 -6.71 5.75 -23.80
N LYS A 54 -6.99 6.96 -24.28
CA LYS A 54 -5.98 7.98 -24.52
C LYS A 54 -5.95 8.96 -23.33
N PRO A 55 -4.81 9.08 -22.62
CA PRO A 55 -4.69 10.04 -21.53
C PRO A 55 -4.90 11.47 -22.02
N GLU A 56 -5.85 12.18 -21.40
CA GLU A 56 -6.01 13.61 -21.60
C GLU A 56 -5.06 14.38 -20.68
N ILE A 57 -4.25 15.28 -21.24
CA ILE A 57 -3.31 16.11 -20.50
C ILE A 57 -4.04 17.26 -19.80
N ILE A 58 -3.77 17.42 -18.51
CA ILE A 58 -4.22 18.58 -17.72
C ILE A 58 -3.13 19.66 -17.86
N TRP A 59 -3.21 20.48 -18.91
CA TRP A 59 -2.18 21.48 -19.23
C TRP A 59 -1.82 22.41 -18.08
N LEU A 60 -2.80 22.80 -17.27
CA LEU A 60 -2.54 23.62 -16.08
C LEU A 60 -1.59 22.93 -15.11
N ASN A 61 -1.78 21.63 -14.84
CA ASN A 61 -0.90 20.86 -13.97
C ASN A 61 0.48 20.71 -14.61
N THR A 62 0.54 20.34 -15.89
CA THR A 62 1.80 20.17 -16.62
C THR A 62 2.65 21.44 -16.59
N ILE A 63 2.05 22.58 -16.92
CA ILE A 63 2.74 23.89 -16.93
C ILE A 63 3.16 24.28 -15.51
N SER A 64 2.26 24.16 -14.53
CA SER A 64 2.55 24.56 -13.14
C SER A 64 3.66 23.70 -12.53
N ILE A 65 3.62 22.39 -12.71
CA ILE A 65 4.66 21.46 -12.25
C ILE A 65 5.98 21.78 -12.96
N THR A 66 5.96 21.99 -14.27
CA THR A 66 7.18 22.32 -15.04
C THR A 66 7.82 23.61 -14.55
N ILE A 67 7.03 24.69 -14.41
CA ILE A 67 7.53 25.97 -13.90
C ILE A 67 8.07 25.82 -12.48
N LEU A 68 7.35 25.13 -11.60
CA LEU A 68 7.79 24.90 -10.22
C LEU A 68 9.16 24.20 -10.18
N HIS A 69 9.37 23.17 -11.01
CA HIS A 69 10.65 22.46 -11.09
C HIS A 69 11.75 23.32 -11.70
N LEU A 70 11.46 24.11 -12.74
CA LEU A 70 12.44 25.04 -13.33
C LEU A 70 12.89 26.10 -12.32
N VAL A 71 11.97 26.66 -11.55
CA VAL A 71 12.30 27.61 -10.47
C VAL A 71 13.10 26.93 -9.38
N ALA A 72 12.78 25.68 -9.02
CA ALA A 72 13.58 24.92 -8.06
C ALA A 72 15.01 24.66 -8.57
N VAL A 73 15.18 24.26 -9.84
CA VAL A 73 16.53 24.11 -10.43
C VAL A 73 17.29 25.43 -10.41
N TYR A 74 16.65 26.53 -10.83
CA TYR A 74 17.24 27.86 -10.76
C TYR A 74 17.65 28.22 -9.33
N ALA A 75 16.77 28.00 -8.35
CA ALA A 75 17.05 28.24 -6.94
C ALA A 75 18.21 27.38 -6.42
N VAL A 76 18.29 26.11 -6.81
CA VAL A 76 19.43 25.26 -6.44
C VAL A 76 20.74 25.81 -7.02
N LEU A 77 20.73 26.25 -8.27
CA LEU A 77 21.92 26.77 -8.94
C LEU A 77 22.37 28.15 -8.42
N THR A 78 21.46 28.94 -7.85
CA THR A 78 21.73 30.34 -7.48
C THR A 78 21.71 30.62 -5.98
N ALA A 79 20.84 29.97 -5.22
CA ALA A 79 20.62 30.24 -3.79
C ALA A 79 21.32 29.24 -2.85
N SER A 80 21.70 28.04 -3.33
CA SER A 80 22.25 26.98 -2.45
C SER A 80 23.56 27.34 -1.74
N PHE A 81 24.24 28.42 -2.13
CA PHE A 81 25.48 28.85 -1.48
C PHE A 81 25.32 30.06 -0.57
N GLN A 82 24.10 30.58 -0.41
CA GLN A 82 23.84 31.83 0.33
C GLN A 82 22.92 31.64 1.55
N VAL A 83 22.40 30.44 1.76
CA VAL A 83 21.49 30.10 2.85
C VAL A 83 22.27 29.77 4.12
N LEU A 84 21.79 30.26 5.26
CA LEU A 84 22.37 29.99 6.58
C LEU A 84 22.17 28.52 6.97
N LEU A 85 23.15 27.93 7.66
CA LEU A 85 23.09 26.53 8.12
C LEU A 85 21.81 26.20 8.91
N PRO A 86 21.31 27.05 9.85
CA PRO A 86 20.05 26.78 10.53
C PRO A 86 18.84 26.70 9.60
N THR A 87 18.83 27.42 8.48
CA THR A 87 17.78 27.33 7.45
C THR A 87 17.82 25.99 6.74
N TYR A 88 19.01 25.48 6.42
CA TYR A 88 19.15 24.11 5.87
C TYR A 88 18.63 23.06 6.84
N VAL A 89 19.10 23.11 8.09
CA VAL A 89 18.66 22.20 9.13
C VAL A 89 17.14 22.30 9.29
N TRP A 90 16.57 23.50 9.33
CA TRP A 90 15.12 23.70 9.42
C TRP A 90 14.36 23.08 8.24
N GLY A 91 14.84 23.28 7.01
CA GLY A 91 14.22 22.72 5.81
C GLY A 91 14.16 21.19 5.82
N GLU A 92 15.24 20.55 6.27
CA GLU A 92 15.37 19.08 6.32
C GLU A 92 14.79 18.46 7.61
N SER A 93 14.74 19.21 8.70
CA SER A 93 14.29 18.73 10.03
C SER A 93 12.81 18.89 10.28
N ILE A 94 12.08 19.63 9.45
CA ILE A 94 10.62 19.52 9.46
C ILE A 94 10.34 18.12 8.94
N PRO A 95 9.95 17.16 9.81
CA PRO A 95 9.56 15.87 9.29
C PRO A 95 8.42 16.17 8.29
N VAL A 96 8.25 15.31 7.30
CA VAL A 96 7.19 15.49 6.31
C VAL A 96 5.84 14.88 6.77
N PRO A 97 5.36 14.90 8.05
CA PRO A 97 4.06 14.34 8.39
C PRO A 97 3.05 15.48 8.48
N PHE A 98 2.70 16.10 7.36
CA PHE A 98 1.40 16.74 7.20
C PHE A 98 1.19 16.86 5.69
N PRO A 99 0.05 16.38 5.14
CA PRO A 99 -0.04 15.90 3.76
C PRO A 99 0.58 16.91 2.83
N ALA A 100 1.71 16.51 2.25
CA ALA A 100 2.64 17.35 1.51
C ALA A 100 1.99 17.83 0.21
N PHE A 101 0.96 18.68 0.27
CA PHE A 101 0.21 19.15 -0.89
C PHE A 101 -0.38 18.04 -1.80
N GLN A 102 -0.32 16.77 -1.38
CA GLN A 102 -0.60 15.58 -2.16
C GLN A 102 -2.08 15.19 -2.22
N ASN A 103 -2.99 16.15 -1.99
CA ASN A 103 -4.44 16.03 -1.81
C ASN A 103 -4.90 15.88 -0.36
N THR A 104 -6.23 15.89 -0.16
CA THR A 104 -6.84 15.67 1.15
C THR A 104 -6.54 14.24 1.65
N ILE A 105 -6.54 14.00 2.97
CA ILE A 105 -6.37 12.64 3.53
C ILE A 105 -7.36 11.66 2.89
N PHE A 106 -8.61 12.09 2.67
CA PHE A 106 -9.63 11.29 1.99
C PHE A 106 -9.18 10.84 0.59
N ASP A 107 -8.74 11.78 -0.25
CA ASP A 107 -8.32 11.48 -1.61
C ASP A 107 -7.07 10.60 -1.64
N TRP A 108 -6.11 10.88 -0.75
CA TRP A 108 -4.87 10.13 -0.64
C TRP A 108 -5.14 8.69 -0.22
N VAL A 109 -5.92 8.48 0.85
CA VAL A 109 -6.27 7.13 1.33
C VAL A 109 -7.08 6.36 0.29
N ARG A 110 -8.04 7.01 -0.38
CA ARG A 110 -8.79 6.37 -1.47
C ARG A 110 -7.85 5.90 -2.57
N ASP A 111 -7.01 6.79 -3.10
CA ASP A 111 -6.12 6.47 -4.22
C ASP A 111 -5.08 5.42 -3.82
N HIS A 112 -4.56 5.47 -2.59
CA HIS A 112 -3.59 4.50 -2.08
C HIS A 112 -4.23 3.11 -1.82
N ARG A 113 -5.47 3.05 -1.32
CA ARG A 113 -6.22 1.78 -1.23
C ARG A 113 -6.46 1.16 -2.61
N VAL A 114 -6.79 1.98 -3.61
CA VAL A 114 -6.92 1.51 -5.00
C VAL A 114 -5.59 0.99 -5.51
N HIS A 115 -4.51 1.71 -5.25
CA HIS A 115 -3.15 1.32 -5.61
C HIS A 115 -2.78 -0.05 -5.05
N HIS A 116 -2.91 -0.28 -3.74
CA HIS A 116 -2.61 -1.61 -3.18
C HIS A 116 -3.50 -2.72 -3.73
N LYS A 117 -4.81 -2.46 -3.88
CA LYS A 117 -5.76 -3.49 -4.29
C LYS A 117 -5.67 -3.87 -5.76
N PHE A 118 -5.27 -2.93 -6.62
CA PHE A 118 -5.24 -3.10 -8.06
C PHE A 118 -3.91 -2.64 -8.68
N SER A 119 -2.83 -2.80 -7.93
CA SER A 119 -1.46 -2.39 -8.29
C SER A 119 -1.11 -2.91 -9.69
N GLU A 120 -0.35 -2.12 -10.46
CA GLU A 120 0.10 -2.47 -11.82
C GLU A 120 -1.01 -2.64 -12.89
N THR A 121 -2.27 -2.32 -12.57
CA THR A 121 -3.39 -2.38 -13.52
C THR A 121 -3.83 -1.00 -14.00
N ASN A 122 -4.78 -0.93 -14.94
CA ASN A 122 -5.41 0.34 -15.33
C ASN A 122 -6.23 1.00 -14.20
N ALA A 123 -6.50 0.30 -13.11
CA ALA A 123 -7.14 0.88 -11.93
C ALA A 123 -6.13 1.51 -10.96
N ASP A 124 -4.83 1.23 -11.08
CA ASP A 124 -3.79 1.85 -10.27
C ASP A 124 -3.59 3.32 -10.72
N PRO A 125 -3.77 4.32 -9.82
CA PRO A 125 -3.59 5.74 -10.14
C PRO A 125 -2.21 6.07 -10.71
N HIS A 126 -1.16 5.38 -10.27
CA HIS A 126 0.23 5.61 -10.66
C HIS A 126 0.89 4.34 -11.18
N ASN A 127 0.13 3.58 -11.98
CA ASN A 127 0.54 2.32 -12.60
C ASN A 127 1.98 2.34 -13.15
N SER A 128 2.85 1.59 -12.48
CA SER A 128 4.27 1.46 -12.81
C SER A 128 4.54 0.82 -14.18
N ASN A 129 3.62 0.01 -14.72
CA ASN A 129 3.72 -0.58 -16.06
C ASN A 129 3.64 0.46 -17.18
N ARG A 130 3.23 1.69 -16.89
CA ARG A 130 3.26 2.83 -17.84
C ARG A 130 4.60 3.57 -17.85
N GLY A 131 5.59 3.04 -17.13
CA GLY A 131 6.95 3.53 -17.09
C GLY A 131 7.20 4.56 -15.99
N PHE A 132 8.50 4.78 -15.72
CA PHE A 132 8.98 5.62 -14.63
C PHE A 132 8.33 7.01 -14.62
N PHE A 133 8.32 7.71 -15.77
CA PHE A 133 7.80 9.08 -15.84
C PHE A 133 6.31 9.17 -15.45
N PHE A 134 5.49 8.21 -15.90
CA PHE A 134 4.07 8.18 -15.57
C PHE A 134 3.88 7.96 -14.07
N ALA A 135 4.50 6.94 -13.50
CA ALA A 135 4.39 6.60 -12.07
C ALA A 135 4.97 7.69 -11.15
N HIS A 136 6.00 8.39 -11.61
CA HIS A 136 6.63 9.46 -10.85
C HIS A 136 5.77 10.73 -10.82
N VAL A 137 5.43 11.30 -11.97
CA VAL A 137 4.72 12.59 -12.03
C VAL A 137 3.67 12.67 -13.14
N GLY A 138 3.78 11.87 -14.20
CA GLY A 138 2.88 11.92 -15.35
C GLY A 138 1.41 11.63 -14.99
N TRP A 139 1.17 10.83 -13.95
CA TRP A 139 -0.18 10.58 -13.44
C TRP A 139 -0.88 11.84 -12.87
N LEU A 140 -0.11 12.84 -12.40
CA LEU A 140 -0.63 14.14 -11.97
C LEU A 140 -0.86 15.11 -13.13
N MET A 141 -0.23 14.84 -14.28
CA MET A 141 -0.33 15.65 -15.49
C MET A 141 -1.48 15.21 -16.41
N THR A 142 -2.14 14.10 -16.09
CA THR A 142 -3.18 13.51 -16.94
C THR A 142 -4.45 13.24 -16.15
N ARG A 143 -5.59 13.13 -16.85
CA ARG A 143 -6.83 12.64 -16.25
C ARG A 143 -6.64 11.18 -15.83
N LYS A 144 -7.22 10.80 -14.69
CA LYS A 144 -7.22 9.41 -14.21
C LYS A 144 -7.89 8.50 -15.24
N HIS A 145 -7.38 7.28 -15.37
CA HIS A 145 -8.04 6.26 -16.16
C HIS A 145 -9.42 5.94 -15.56
N PRO A 146 -10.48 5.68 -16.37
CA PRO A 146 -11.83 5.39 -15.87
C PRO A 146 -11.89 4.27 -14.84
N GLU A 147 -11.05 3.24 -14.98
CA GLU A 147 -10.96 2.15 -14.00
C GLU A 147 -10.51 2.61 -12.61
N VAL A 148 -9.66 3.64 -12.50
CA VAL A 148 -9.27 4.21 -11.20
C VAL A 148 -10.50 4.76 -10.48
N ILE A 149 -11.36 5.47 -11.22
CA ILE A 149 -12.59 6.07 -10.70
C ILE A 149 -13.59 4.97 -10.31
N ARG A 150 -13.82 4.02 -11.23
CA ARG A 150 -14.77 2.92 -11.04
C ARG A 150 -14.40 2.03 -9.86
N ARG A 151 -13.12 1.66 -9.72
CA ARG A 151 -12.62 0.84 -8.61
C ARG A 151 -12.54 1.62 -7.31
N GLY A 152 -12.19 2.91 -7.35
CA GLY A 152 -12.19 3.77 -6.18
C GLY A 152 -13.57 3.93 -5.53
N GLN A 153 -14.63 3.93 -6.33
CA GLN A 153 -16.02 3.95 -5.83
C GLN A 153 -16.46 2.66 -5.13
N GLN A 154 -15.73 1.55 -5.32
CA GLN A 154 -16.05 0.23 -4.73
C GLN A 154 -15.34 0.01 -3.39
N LEU A 155 -14.50 0.94 -2.95
CA LEU A 155 -13.80 0.83 -1.68
C LEU A 155 -14.68 1.29 -0.54
N ASP A 156 -14.62 0.57 0.58
CA ASP A 156 -15.11 1.09 1.85
C ASP A 156 -14.22 2.26 2.28
N MET A 157 -14.84 3.38 2.61
CA MET A 157 -14.22 4.62 3.11
C MET A 157 -14.93 5.12 4.38
N SER A 158 -15.81 4.30 4.97
CA SER A 158 -16.62 4.68 6.12
C SER A 158 -15.76 5.06 7.33
N ASP A 159 -14.63 4.38 7.54
CA ASP A 159 -13.65 4.69 8.58
C ASP A 159 -13.05 6.10 8.40
N VAL A 160 -12.73 6.49 7.17
CA VAL A 160 -12.15 7.80 6.84
C VAL A 160 -13.20 8.92 6.91
N VAL A 161 -14.43 8.63 6.47
CA VAL A 161 -15.53 9.61 6.45
C VAL A 161 -16.07 9.90 7.85
N ASN A 162 -16.10 8.88 8.71
CA ASN A 162 -16.62 9.00 10.07
C ASN A 162 -15.58 9.53 11.08
N ASP A 163 -14.31 9.67 10.67
CA ASP A 163 -13.27 10.24 11.52
C ASP A 163 -13.37 11.78 11.59
N PRO A 164 -13.60 12.36 12.78
CA PRO A 164 -13.77 13.81 12.93
C PRO A 164 -12.50 14.61 12.65
N VAL A 165 -11.30 14.04 12.86
CA VAL A 165 -10.02 14.66 12.56
C VAL A 165 -9.83 14.74 11.04
N VAL A 166 -10.18 13.66 10.33
CA VAL A 166 -10.15 13.65 8.85
C VAL A 166 -11.17 14.63 8.29
N ALA A 167 -12.38 14.68 8.85
CA ALA A 167 -13.41 15.65 8.43
C ALA A 167 -12.96 17.10 8.65
N PHE A 168 -12.34 17.40 9.80
CA PHE A 168 -11.73 18.70 10.07
C PHE A 168 -10.64 19.03 9.05
N HIS A 169 -9.72 18.09 8.82
CA HIS A 169 -8.64 18.25 7.86
C HIS A 169 -9.19 18.52 6.45
N HIS A 170 -10.19 17.76 6.01
CA HIS A 170 -10.80 17.93 4.69
C HIS A 170 -11.44 19.32 4.54
N LYS A 171 -12.17 19.78 5.56
CA LYS A 171 -12.83 21.09 5.56
C LYS A 171 -11.84 22.26 5.50
N TYR A 172 -10.73 22.17 6.25
CA TYR A 172 -9.74 23.25 6.36
C TYR A 172 -8.46 23.00 5.55
N PHE A 173 -8.49 22.03 4.63
CA PHE A 173 -7.31 21.53 3.94
C PHE A 173 -6.48 22.66 3.30
N THR A 174 -7.11 23.54 2.54
CA THR A 174 -6.41 24.65 1.86
C THR A 174 -5.73 25.58 2.86
N SER A 175 -6.39 25.94 3.96
CA SER A 175 -5.84 26.83 4.98
C SER A 175 -4.69 26.17 5.74
N LEU A 176 -4.87 24.93 6.20
CA LEU A 176 -3.83 24.15 6.88
C LEU A 176 -2.61 23.95 5.97
N LYS A 177 -2.84 23.61 4.71
CA LYS A 177 -1.80 23.46 3.70
C LYS A 177 -0.99 24.72 3.50
N LEU A 178 -1.63 25.87 3.28
CA LEU A 178 -0.92 27.14 3.09
C LEU A 178 -0.14 27.53 4.35
N LEU A 179 -0.74 27.34 5.52
CA LEU A 179 -0.12 27.69 6.80
C LEU A 179 1.11 26.81 7.09
N PHE A 180 0.95 25.49 7.13
CA PHE A 180 2.00 24.58 7.59
C PHE A 180 3.00 24.18 6.50
N CYS A 181 2.64 24.26 5.22
CA CYS A 181 3.57 23.95 4.14
C CYS A 181 4.36 25.18 3.67
N PHE A 182 3.76 26.37 3.68
CA PHE A 182 4.42 27.57 3.14
C PHE A 182 4.64 28.66 4.18
N PHE A 183 3.59 29.25 4.75
CA PHE A 183 3.74 30.44 5.59
C PHE A 183 4.63 30.21 6.81
N LEU A 184 4.31 29.22 7.64
CA LEU A 184 5.06 28.95 8.86
C LEU A 184 6.50 28.52 8.56
N PRO A 185 6.78 27.55 7.65
CA PRO A 185 8.15 27.20 7.32
C PRO A 185 8.98 28.34 6.72
N ILE A 186 8.40 29.20 5.88
CA ILE A 186 9.12 30.31 5.23
C ILE A 186 9.36 31.47 6.20
N MET A 187 8.45 31.73 7.15
CA MET A 187 8.58 32.84 8.09
C MET A 187 9.59 32.56 9.20
N ILE A 188 9.75 31.30 9.60
CA ILE A 188 10.62 30.94 10.72
C ILE A 188 12.09 31.36 10.52
N PRO A 189 12.74 31.10 9.37
CA PRO A 189 14.14 31.45 9.19
C PRO A 189 14.46 32.95 9.32
N PRO A 190 13.70 33.86 8.68
CA PRO A 190 13.91 35.30 8.86
C PRO A 190 13.67 35.78 10.29
N PHE A 191 12.68 35.23 11.00
CA PHE A 191 12.33 35.69 12.34
C PHE A 191 13.25 35.14 13.44
N LEU A 192 13.71 33.89 13.34
CA LEU A 192 14.43 33.24 14.43
C LEU A 192 15.95 33.37 14.32
N TRP A 193 16.52 33.40 13.12
CA TRP A 193 17.97 33.48 12.93
C TRP A 193 18.40 34.45 11.82
N GLY A 194 17.50 35.35 11.39
CA GLY A 194 17.85 36.47 10.51
C GLY A 194 18.18 36.07 9.08
N GLU A 195 17.64 34.94 8.59
CA GLU A 195 17.75 34.59 7.18
C GLU A 195 17.08 35.64 6.26
N SER A 196 17.60 35.82 5.05
CA SER A 196 16.94 36.70 4.10
C SER A 196 15.60 36.11 3.62
N TRP A 197 14.60 36.96 3.43
CA TRP A 197 13.30 36.51 2.90
C TRP A 197 13.42 35.79 1.56
N SER A 198 14.29 36.27 0.66
CA SER A 198 14.54 35.63 -0.63
C SER A 198 15.10 34.21 -0.47
N ASN A 199 16.08 34.02 0.41
CA ASN A 199 16.67 32.70 0.66
C ASN A 199 15.64 31.76 1.30
N SER A 200 14.88 32.25 2.28
CA SER A 200 13.85 31.44 2.93
C SER A 200 12.76 30.98 1.94
N ILE A 201 12.26 31.89 1.10
CA ILE A 201 11.24 31.54 0.08
C ILE A 201 11.83 30.54 -0.92
N MET A 202 13.06 30.74 -1.41
CA MET A 202 13.67 29.83 -2.38
C MET A 202 14.02 28.47 -1.78
N ALA A 203 14.73 28.43 -0.66
CA ALA A 203 15.17 27.19 -0.03
C ALA A 203 14.00 26.39 0.57
N ILE A 204 13.15 27.04 1.36
CA ILE A 204 12.08 26.36 2.11
C ILE A 204 10.77 26.28 1.32
N GLY A 205 10.41 27.36 0.62
CA GLY A 205 9.15 27.44 -0.12
C GLY A 205 9.18 26.69 -1.44
N VAL A 206 10.33 26.69 -2.15
CA VAL A 206 10.44 26.09 -3.48
C VAL A 206 11.27 24.80 -3.45
N VAL A 207 12.55 24.87 -3.09
CA VAL A 207 13.48 23.73 -3.21
C VAL A 207 13.05 22.57 -2.31
N ARG A 208 12.88 22.81 -1.00
CA ARG A 208 12.39 21.80 -0.05
C ARG A 208 11.08 21.17 -0.50
N TYR A 209 10.16 21.99 -1.00
CA TYR A 209 8.85 21.50 -1.45
C TYR A 209 8.96 20.59 -2.68
N VAL A 210 9.74 20.98 -3.69
CA VAL A 210 10.00 20.13 -4.87
C VAL A 210 10.74 18.85 -4.52
N LEU A 211 11.74 18.91 -3.64
CA LEU A 211 12.45 17.72 -3.17
C LEU A 211 11.49 16.77 -2.43
N SER A 212 10.65 17.29 -1.53
CA SER A 212 9.66 16.48 -0.80
C SER A 212 8.68 15.76 -1.74
N LEU A 213 8.21 16.45 -2.79
CA LEU A 213 7.37 15.83 -3.82
C LEU A 213 8.09 14.69 -4.52
N ASN A 214 9.32 14.93 -5.00
CA ASN A 214 10.09 13.93 -5.73
C ASN A 214 10.46 12.73 -4.84
N PHE A 215 10.78 12.94 -3.56
CA PHE A 215 11.03 11.85 -2.61
C PHE A 215 9.79 10.97 -2.43
N THR A 216 8.60 11.57 -2.34
CA THR A 216 7.37 10.78 -2.28
C THR A 216 7.09 10.06 -3.60
N TRP A 217 7.27 10.75 -4.73
CA TRP A 217 7.04 10.17 -6.05
C TRP A 217 8.04 9.06 -6.42
N LEU A 218 9.21 9.01 -5.79
CA LEU A 218 10.15 7.89 -5.92
C LEU A 218 9.59 6.60 -5.33
N VAL A 219 8.71 6.66 -4.32
CA VAL A 219 8.03 5.47 -3.78
C VAL A 219 7.13 4.85 -4.86
N ASN A 220 6.38 5.67 -5.60
CA ASN A 220 5.51 5.20 -6.66
C ASN A 220 6.29 4.70 -7.90
N SER A 221 7.44 5.32 -8.20
CA SER A 221 8.21 5.02 -9.41
C SER A 221 9.40 4.08 -9.15
N ALA A 222 10.44 4.58 -8.48
CA ALA A 222 11.67 3.82 -8.28
C ALA A 222 11.45 2.56 -7.43
N ALA A 223 10.62 2.63 -6.37
CA ALA A 223 10.35 1.47 -5.53
C ALA A 223 9.40 0.44 -6.18
N HIS A 224 8.79 0.73 -7.33
CA HIS A 224 8.08 -0.27 -8.15
C HIS A 224 8.92 -0.84 -9.30
N LEU A 225 10.06 -0.23 -9.62
CA LEU A 225 10.84 -0.58 -10.80
C LEU A 225 12.21 -1.17 -10.46
N TRP A 226 12.83 -0.73 -9.36
CA TRP A 226 14.21 -1.07 -9.04
C TRP A 226 14.38 -1.43 -7.56
N GLY A 227 14.99 -2.58 -7.32
CA GLY A 227 15.29 -3.09 -5.98
C GLY A 227 15.21 -4.61 -5.94
N ASN A 228 15.38 -5.17 -4.74
CA ASN A 228 15.22 -6.60 -4.50
C ASN A 228 13.78 -6.91 -4.08
N LYS A 229 13.37 -8.18 -4.18
CA LYS A 229 12.01 -8.64 -3.84
C LYS A 229 12.03 -9.84 -2.88
N PRO A 230 12.56 -9.66 -1.66
CA PRO A 230 12.76 -10.75 -0.70
C PRO A 230 11.46 -11.41 -0.22
N TYR A 231 10.32 -10.72 -0.27
CA TYR A 231 9.04 -11.20 0.28
C TYR A 231 8.11 -11.78 -0.80
N ASP A 232 7.98 -11.11 -1.95
CA ASP A 232 7.23 -11.64 -3.10
C ASP A 232 7.81 -11.13 -4.43
N LYS A 233 8.42 -12.04 -5.20
CA LYS A 233 9.02 -11.72 -6.50
C LYS A 233 8.02 -11.53 -7.63
N ARG A 234 6.75 -11.88 -7.43
CA ARG A 234 5.69 -11.86 -8.46
C ARG A 234 5.04 -10.48 -8.61
N ILE A 235 5.20 -9.62 -7.61
CA ILE A 235 4.72 -8.23 -7.64
C ILE A 235 5.84 -7.27 -8.07
N ASN A 236 5.51 -6.08 -8.55
CA ASN A 236 6.51 -5.07 -8.94
C ASN A 236 7.21 -4.34 -7.77
N PRO A 237 6.54 -3.97 -6.66
CA PRO A 237 7.16 -3.34 -5.49
C PRO A 237 8.45 -4.02 -5.05
N ALA A 238 9.46 -3.23 -4.74
CA ALA A 238 10.83 -3.65 -4.49
C ALA A 238 11.42 -2.89 -3.29
N GLU A 239 12.29 -3.59 -2.55
CA GLU A 239 13.08 -2.98 -1.48
C GLU A 239 14.16 -2.09 -2.09
N ASN A 240 14.10 -0.79 -1.80
CA ASN A 240 15.02 0.21 -2.34
C ASN A 240 15.58 1.10 -1.22
N ARG A 241 16.84 0.85 -0.84
CA ARG A 241 17.53 1.55 0.27
C ARG A 241 17.65 3.06 0.04
N MET A 242 17.83 3.50 -1.21
CA MET A 242 17.93 4.93 -1.51
C MET A 242 16.57 5.61 -1.32
N VAL A 243 15.48 4.97 -1.77
CA VAL A 243 14.12 5.46 -1.51
C VAL A 243 13.83 5.44 -0.01
N ALA A 244 14.22 4.39 0.72
CA ALA A 244 14.00 4.30 2.17
C ALA A 244 14.70 5.45 2.92
N LEU A 245 15.90 5.83 2.49
CA LEU A 245 16.63 6.97 3.05
C LEU A 245 15.90 8.30 2.81
N VAL A 246 15.53 8.60 1.56
CA VAL A 246 14.96 9.93 1.22
C VAL A 246 13.47 10.05 1.55
N ALA A 247 12.75 8.92 1.63
CA ALA A 247 11.34 8.83 2.02
C ALA A 247 11.15 8.34 3.46
N MET A 248 12.19 8.43 4.31
CA MET A 248 12.12 8.21 5.76
C MET A 248 11.61 6.82 6.25
N GLY A 249 11.62 5.80 5.41
CA GLY A 249 11.04 4.48 5.73
C GLY A 249 10.33 3.82 4.57
N GLU A 250 9.73 4.62 3.69
CA GLU A 250 8.76 4.12 2.70
C GLU A 250 9.41 3.42 1.48
N GLY A 251 10.72 3.14 1.52
CA GLY A 251 11.42 2.41 0.45
C GLY A 251 11.45 0.90 0.65
N TRP A 252 10.95 0.38 1.78
CA TRP A 252 10.80 -1.04 2.05
C TRP A 252 9.50 -1.59 1.42
N HIS A 253 9.39 -1.38 0.11
CA HIS A 253 8.11 -1.37 -0.59
C HIS A 253 7.60 -2.76 -0.97
N ASN A 254 8.50 -3.75 -1.12
CA ASN A 254 8.09 -5.14 -1.33
C ASN A 254 7.42 -5.67 -0.05
N TYR A 255 8.00 -5.40 1.11
CA TYR A 255 7.40 -5.74 2.40
C TYR A 255 6.05 -5.07 2.58
N HIS A 256 6.00 -3.75 2.38
CA HIS A 256 4.80 -2.94 2.55
C HIS A 256 3.63 -3.44 1.69
N HIS A 257 3.88 -3.82 0.44
CA HIS A 257 2.83 -4.37 -0.42
C HIS A 257 2.39 -5.80 -0.06
N VAL A 258 3.26 -6.59 0.56
CA VAL A 258 2.94 -7.93 1.05
C VAL A 258 2.18 -7.89 2.38
N PHE A 259 2.55 -6.97 3.28
CA PHE A 259 1.96 -6.79 4.61
C PHE A 259 1.46 -5.34 4.81
N PRO A 260 0.45 -4.87 4.04
CA PRO A 260 0.01 -3.47 4.05
C PRO A 260 -0.65 -3.02 5.36
N TRP A 261 -0.88 -3.94 6.30
CA TRP A 261 -1.42 -3.67 7.63
C TRP A 261 -0.34 -3.55 8.71
N ASP A 262 0.94 -3.80 8.40
CA ASP A 262 2.02 -3.59 9.36
C ASP A 262 2.25 -2.09 9.59
N TYR A 263 2.20 -1.64 10.85
CA TYR A 263 2.41 -0.23 11.21
C TYR A 263 3.80 0.30 10.85
N LYS A 264 4.79 -0.57 10.72
CA LYS A 264 6.19 -0.21 10.40
C LYS A 264 6.41 0.00 8.92
N ALA A 265 5.55 -0.57 8.06
CA ALA A 265 5.79 -0.72 6.62
C ALA A 265 7.14 -1.36 6.26
N ALA A 266 7.78 -2.06 7.21
CA ALA A 266 9.08 -2.69 7.04
C ALA A 266 9.26 -3.80 8.08
N GLU A 267 10.07 -4.81 7.75
CA GLU A 267 10.41 -5.85 8.72
C GLU A 267 11.32 -5.33 9.86
N LEU A 268 12.19 -4.37 9.55
CA LEU A 268 13.36 -3.99 10.36
C LEU A 268 13.03 -3.62 11.82
N GLY A 269 13.76 -4.26 12.76
CA GLY A 269 13.63 -4.04 14.20
C GLY A 269 14.57 -3.00 14.82
N ASN A 270 15.42 -2.34 14.03
CA ASN A 270 16.45 -1.39 14.52
C ASN A 270 16.26 0.06 14.04
N TYR A 271 15.11 0.39 13.45
CA TYR A 271 14.82 1.69 12.85
C TYR A 271 15.77 2.14 11.73
N SER A 272 16.62 1.24 11.20
CA SER A 272 17.56 1.59 10.13
C SER A 272 16.79 2.03 8.88
N LEU A 273 16.98 3.30 8.49
CA LEU A 273 16.26 3.92 7.38
C LEU A 273 14.73 3.87 7.54
N ASN A 274 14.21 3.83 8.77
CA ASN A 274 12.77 3.90 9.04
C ASN A 274 12.52 4.80 10.26
N VAL A 275 12.57 6.10 10.00
CA VAL A 275 12.40 7.17 11.00
C VAL A 275 10.93 7.25 11.43
N THR A 276 10.00 6.96 10.53
CA THR A 276 8.56 6.91 10.83
C THR A 276 8.26 5.95 11.98
N THR A 277 8.78 4.72 11.91
CA THR A 277 8.57 3.70 12.96
C THR A 277 9.15 4.13 14.31
N PHE A 278 10.29 4.84 14.32
CA PHE A 278 10.87 5.37 15.56
C PHE A 278 9.91 6.34 16.27
N PHE A 279 9.27 7.26 15.53
CA PHE A 279 8.30 8.18 16.12
C PHE A 279 7.02 7.48 16.56
N LEU A 280 6.53 6.48 15.82
CA LEU A 280 5.37 5.68 16.23
C LEU A 280 5.63 4.93 17.53
N ASP A 281 6.81 4.31 17.67
CA ASP A 281 7.19 3.62 18.90
C ASP A 281 7.41 4.58 20.08
N LEU A 282 7.91 5.79 19.82
CA LEU A 282 7.98 6.84 20.84
C LEU A 282 6.57 7.23 21.32
N PHE A 283 5.64 7.44 20.40
CA PHE A 283 4.25 7.74 20.73
C PHE A 283 3.56 6.58 21.44
N ALA A 284 3.88 5.33 21.08
CA ALA A 284 3.38 4.17 21.80
C ALA A 284 3.92 4.09 23.23
N LYS A 285 5.21 4.39 23.43
CA LYS A 285 5.83 4.42 24.77
C LYS A 285 5.19 5.45 25.71
N ILE A 286 4.75 6.59 25.18
CA ILE A 286 4.05 7.63 25.98
C ILE A 286 2.52 7.45 26.00
N GLY A 287 1.99 6.38 25.40
CA GLY A 287 0.56 6.05 25.40
C GLY A 287 -0.30 6.84 24.41
N TRP A 288 0.31 7.53 23.45
CA TRP A 288 -0.41 8.28 22.39
C TRP A 288 -0.77 7.40 21.20
N ALA A 289 -0.03 6.32 20.97
CA ALA A 289 -0.34 5.30 19.99
C ALA A 289 -0.53 3.94 20.68
N TYR A 290 -1.43 3.13 20.16
CA TYR A 290 -1.73 1.78 20.66
C TYR A 290 -2.33 0.94 19.53
N ASP A 291 -2.53 -0.37 19.76
CA ASP A 291 -3.00 -1.34 18.75
C ASP A 291 -2.12 -1.39 17.47
N LEU A 292 -0.79 -1.28 17.67
CA LEU A 292 0.19 -1.39 16.59
C LEU A 292 0.21 -2.84 16.06
N LYS A 293 -0.11 -3.03 14.79
CA LYS A 293 -0.21 -4.35 14.15
C LYS A 293 1.08 -4.72 13.43
N CYS A 294 1.58 -5.93 13.66
CA CYS A 294 2.72 -6.49 12.93
C CYS A 294 2.47 -7.98 12.65
N PRO A 295 2.94 -8.54 11.52
CA PRO A 295 2.87 -9.97 11.25
C PRO A 295 3.81 -10.73 12.19
N SER A 296 3.43 -11.96 12.55
CA SER A 296 4.30 -12.88 13.27
C SER A 296 5.53 -13.24 12.43
N GLN A 297 6.68 -13.45 13.05
CA GLN A 297 7.90 -13.89 12.36
C GLN A 297 7.70 -15.16 11.52
N ASP A 298 6.93 -16.14 12.02
CA ASP A 298 6.60 -17.36 11.27
C ASP A 298 5.82 -17.08 9.99
N LEU A 299 4.92 -16.09 10.00
CA LEU A 299 4.19 -15.68 8.81
C LEU A 299 5.13 -15.04 7.78
N VAL A 300 6.00 -14.13 8.23
CA VAL A 300 6.99 -13.45 7.38
C VAL A 300 7.92 -14.49 6.74
N ARG A 301 8.47 -15.40 7.55
CA ARG A 301 9.32 -16.49 7.10
C ARG A 301 8.66 -17.36 6.03
N ARG A 302 7.44 -17.86 6.29
CA ARG A 302 6.70 -18.70 5.32
C ARG A 302 6.44 -17.98 3.99
N VAL A 303 6.20 -16.66 4.03
CA VAL A 303 5.99 -15.86 2.81
C VAL A 303 7.27 -15.75 2.00
N ILE A 304 8.40 -15.50 2.66
CA ILE A 304 9.72 -15.40 2.03
C ILE A 304 10.14 -16.73 1.41
N GLU A 305 10.03 -17.84 2.16
CA GLU A 305 10.36 -19.18 1.67
C GLU A 305 9.52 -19.56 0.44
N ARG A 306 8.24 -19.15 0.41
CA ARG A 306 7.31 -19.48 -0.67
C ARG A 306 7.45 -18.58 -1.90
N ASN A 307 7.55 -17.27 -1.70
CA ASN A 307 7.37 -16.28 -2.76
C ASN A 307 8.61 -15.39 -3.00
N GLY A 308 9.59 -15.40 -2.09
CA GLY A 308 10.76 -14.55 -2.17
C GLY A 308 11.66 -14.83 -3.38
N ASP A 309 12.47 -13.84 -3.73
CA ASP A 309 13.50 -13.92 -4.77
C ASP A 309 14.84 -14.52 -4.28
N GLY A 310 14.94 -14.87 -2.99
CA GLY A 310 16.16 -15.38 -2.37
C GLY A 310 17.13 -14.30 -1.87
N SER A 311 16.78 -13.02 -1.96
CA SER A 311 17.62 -11.91 -1.47
C SER A 311 17.48 -11.61 0.03
N HIS A 312 16.57 -12.28 0.73
CA HIS A 312 16.35 -12.05 2.17
C HIS A 312 17.61 -12.46 2.97
N PRO A 313 18.13 -11.61 3.88
CA PRO A 313 19.41 -11.86 4.55
C PRO A 313 19.41 -13.13 5.42
N GLU A 314 18.28 -13.48 6.03
CA GLU A 314 18.20 -14.63 6.96
C GLU A 314 17.59 -15.89 6.31
N TRP A 315 16.71 -15.72 5.33
CA TRP A 315 15.88 -16.81 4.78
C TRP A 315 15.97 -16.92 3.25
N GLY A 316 16.90 -16.18 2.63
CA GLY A 316 17.07 -16.13 1.17
C GLY A 316 17.77 -17.34 0.57
N CYS A 317 18.39 -18.20 1.40
CA CYS A 317 19.05 -19.42 0.95
C CYS A 317 18.62 -20.61 1.78
N HIS A 318 17.62 -21.37 1.31
CA HIS A 318 17.54 -22.84 1.47
C HIS A 318 16.52 -23.42 0.48
N PRO A 319 16.94 -23.98 -0.67
CA PRO A 319 16.18 -25.05 -1.30
C PRO A 319 16.52 -26.34 -0.52
N GLN A 320 15.93 -26.51 0.66
CA GLN A 320 15.50 -27.87 0.98
C GLN A 320 14.11 -27.93 0.39
N GLU A 321 13.99 -28.70 -0.69
CA GLU A 321 12.70 -29.15 -1.21
C GLU A 321 11.84 -29.51 -0.01
N VAL A 322 10.81 -28.71 0.27
CA VAL A 322 9.74 -29.16 1.15
C VAL A 322 9.17 -30.36 0.41
N PRO A 323 9.33 -31.61 0.90
CA PRO A 323 8.64 -32.72 0.28
C PRO A 323 7.16 -32.35 0.32
N GLU A 324 6.45 -32.52 -0.80
CA GLU A 324 4.99 -32.49 -0.78
C GLU A 324 4.54 -33.46 0.31
N GLU A 325 4.11 -32.92 1.46
CA GLU A 325 3.35 -33.72 2.41
C GLU A 325 2.07 -34.07 1.68
N GLU A 326 2.05 -35.28 1.11
CA GLU A 326 0.80 -35.97 0.81
C GLU A 326 -0.10 -35.79 2.02
N ASP A 327 -1.32 -35.32 1.80
CA ASP A 327 -2.43 -35.36 2.75
C ASP A 327 -2.69 -36.81 3.17
N GLN A 328 -1.81 -37.39 3.99
CA GLN A 328 -2.06 -38.63 4.68
C GLN A 328 -2.91 -38.27 5.89
N LEU A 329 -4.21 -38.39 5.65
CA LEU A 329 -5.27 -38.47 6.64
C LEU A 329 -4.84 -39.41 7.77
N MET A 330 -4.24 -38.87 8.83
CA MET A 330 -3.97 -39.61 10.06
C MET A 330 -5.30 -39.88 10.74
N VAL A 331 -5.82 -41.10 10.55
CA VAL A 331 -6.88 -41.65 11.39
C VAL A 331 -6.33 -41.74 12.82
N VAL A 332 -6.74 -40.80 13.66
CA VAL A 332 -6.48 -40.85 15.10
C VAL A 332 -7.21 -42.06 15.67
N LYS A 333 -6.48 -43.17 15.85
CA LYS A 333 -6.82 -44.15 16.89
C LYS A 333 -6.31 -43.60 18.22
N ASN A 334 -7.19 -43.67 19.21
CA ASN A 334 -7.05 -43.08 20.54
C ASN A 334 -5.64 -43.18 21.17
N PRO A 335 -5.29 -42.20 22.02
CA PRO A 335 -3.92 -41.98 22.48
C PRO A 335 -3.57 -42.85 23.69
N SER A 336 -2.32 -43.30 23.74
CA SER A 336 -1.63 -43.54 25.00
C SER A 336 -0.30 -42.77 25.01
N CYS A 337 -0.20 -41.84 25.97
CA CYS A 337 1.00 -41.22 26.56
C CYS A 337 1.91 -40.28 25.74
N GLU A 338 1.78 -38.98 26.08
CA GLU A 338 2.80 -37.96 26.48
C GLU A 338 4.18 -37.93 25.78
N THR A 339 4.54 -36.85 25.05
CA THR A 339 5.25 -35.59 25.48
C THR A 339 6.65 -35.83 26.10
N THR A 340 7.76 -35.29 25.60
CA THR A 340 8.31 -33.97 26.02
C THR A 340 9.62 -33.57 25.26
N MET A 341 9.79 -32.26 25.04
CA MET A 341 11.00 -31.56 24.57
C MET A 341 12.24 -31.67 25.49
N LYS A 342 13.44 -31.69 24.90
CA LYS A 342 14.69 -31.25 25.57
C LYS A 342 15.47 -30.25 24.69
N ARG A 343 15.78 -29.08 25.27
CA ARG A 343 16.87 -28.18 24.84
C ARG A 343 18.22 -28.87 25.10
N LEU A 344 19.15 -28.77 24.16
CA LEU A 344 20.58 -28.82 24.47
C LEU A 344 21.33 -27.74 23.66
N ASN A 345 21.95 -26.83 24.41
CA ASN A 345 23.12 -26.06 23.98
C ASN A 345 24.28 -27.02 23.73
N GLY A 346 25.07 -26.82 22.68
CA GLY A 346 26.33 -27.54 22.52
C GLY A 346 27.00 -27.37 21.16
N SER A 347 28.12 -26.68 21.18
CA SER A 347 29.14 -26.44 20.15
C SER A 347 29.52 -27.64 19.26
N CYS A 348 29.92 -27.31 18.02
CA CYS A 348 30.69 -28.13 17.07
C CYS A 348 31.78 -28.99 17.71
N ASN A 349 31.91 -30.23 17.22
CA ASN A 349 33.14 -30.74 16.61
C ASN A 349 32.86 -31.97 15.73
N GLN A 350 33.67 -32.12 14.69
CA GLN A 350 33.64 -33.17 13.67
C GLN A 350 34.09 -34.55 14.20
N GLU A 351 33.76 -35.57 13.41
CA GLU A 351 34.33 -36.92 13.30
C GLU A 351 33.49 -38.11 13.83
N ASP A 352 33.15 -38.98 12.88
CA ASP A 352 32.96 -40.44 12.94
C ASP A 352 31.72 -41.08 13.61
N CYS A 353 30.89 -41.74 12.78
CA CYS A 353 29.97 -42.85 13.13
C CYS A 353 30.76 -44.19 13.08
N PRO A 354 30.40 -45.30 13.80
CA PRO A 354 29.10 -45.99 13.67
C PRO A 354 28.67 -46.81 14.96
N PRO A 355 27.87 -47.91 14.90
CA PRO A 355 26.54 -48.01 15.49
C PRO A 355 26.44 -48.95 16.72
N ASP A 356 25.21 -49.09 17.22
CA ASP A 356 24.70 -50.11 18.14
C ASP A 356 24.83 -49.90 19.67
N SER A 357 23.66 -49.83 20.32
CA SER A 357 23.23 -50.63 21.49
C SER A 357 22.53 -49.85 22.61
N VAL A 358 21.20 -50.04 22.66
CA VAL A 358 20.35 -50.35 23.84
C VAL A 358 20.77 -49.82 25.23
N ARG A 359 19.96 -48.94 25.85
CA ARG A 359 19.25 -49.17 27.14
C ARG A 359 18.46 -47.96 27.68
N GLU A 360 17.20 -48.27 28.00
CA GLU A 360 16.21 -47.77 28.98
C GLU A 360 16.52 -46.57 29.90
N VAL A 361 15.49 -45.72 30.10
CA VAL A 361 15.36 -44.74 31.20
C VAL A 361 13.92 -44.81 31.77
N PRO A 362 13.70 -44.85 33.10
CA PRO A 362 12.37 -44.73 33.72
C PRO A 362 12.04 -43.34 34.32
N GLU A 363 10.75 -43.20 34.65
CA GLU A 363 9.87 -42.07 35.04
C GLU A 363 10.19 -41.20 36.28
N GLU A 364 9.61 -39.98 36.31
CA GLU A 364 8.82 -39.33 37.42
C GLU A 364 8.48 -37.84 37.04
N VAL A 365 7.47 -37.09 37.51
CA VAL A 365 6.00 -37.17 37.76
C VAL A 365 5.55 -35.76 38.26
N ALA A 366 4.30 -35.34 37.94
CA ALA A 366 3.40 -34.35 38.63
C ALA A 366 3.65 -32.82 38.52
N ARG A 367 2.65 -31.88 38.61
CA ARG A 367 1.18 -31.77 38.42
C ARG A 367 0.74 -30.30 38.75
N CYS A 368 -0.52 -29.93 38.44
CA CYS A 368 -1.41 -28.81 38.93
C CYS A 368 -1.54 -27.54 38.03
N SER A 369 -2.64 -27.31 37.27
CA SER A 369 -4.04 -26.85 37.58
C SER A 369 -4.20 -25.30 37.68
N GLY A 370 -5.15 -24.57 37.08
CA GLY A 370 -6.32 -24.88 36.24
C GLY A 370 -7.07 -23.62 35.71
N GLU A 371 -8.23 -23.88 35.06
CA GLU A 371 -9.44 -23.07 34.72
C GLU A 371 -9.44 -21.89 33.70
N VAL A 372 -10.20 -22.06 32.60
CA VAL A 372 -10.82 -21.00 31.78
C VAL A 372 -12.29 -21.38 31.52
N GLU A 373 -13.21 -20.49 31.89
CA GLU A 373 -14.67 -20.62 31.72
C GLU A 373 -15.09 -20.12 30.32
N LEU A 374 -15.77 -20.95 29.53
CA LEU A 374 -16.40 -20.57 28.26
C LEU A 374 -17.92 -20.57 28.44
N ARG A 375 -18.55 -19.40 28.26
CA ARG A 375 -20.01 -19.26 28.22
C ARG A 375 -20.53 -19.38 26.78
N ASP A 376 -21.33 -20.41 26.56
CA ASP A 376 -22.21 -20.60 25.41
C ASP A 376 -23.52 -19.82 25.60
N LYS A 377 -24.03 -19.17 24.54
CA LYS A 377 -25.46 -18.84 24.43
C LYS A 377 -25.95 -19.02 22.99
N LYS A 378 -26.77 -20.05 22.81
CA LYS A 378 -27.74 -20.22 21.70
C LYS A 378 -28.99 -19.34 21.93
N HIS A 379 -29.56 -18.89 20.81
CA HIS A 379 -30.95 -18.47 20.54
C HIS A 379 -31.65 -17.46 21.46
N GLN A 380 -31.87 -16.23 20.95
CA GLN A 380 -33.19 -15.73 20.52
C GLN A 380 -33.02 -14.55 19.57
#